data_AF-A0A1V5NDW1-F1
#
_entry.id   AF-A0A1V5NDW1-F1
#
_cell.length_a   1.000
_cell.length_b   1.000
_cell.length_c   1.000
_cell.angle_alpha   90.00
_cell.angle_beta   90.00
_cell.angle_gamma   90.00
#
_symmetry.space_group_name_H-M   'P 1'
#
loop_
_entity.id
_entity.type
_entity.pdbx_description
1 polymer ?
#
loop_
_entity_poly.entity_id
_entity_poly.type
_entity_poly.pdbx_seq_one_letter_code
_entity_poly.pdbx_strand_id
1 'polypeptide(L)'
;MDNDTQSYDEVLQRARRLAEERHPQASTQTHVAFANSVASLVTGSSGGYGGPSVREHAASQMHGGRNYTFEEAVELLLDPQGVIFGPIAEIHRICWTDEHCFDDDPDDIRVLSGESWSGNVADLN
;
A
#
# COMPACT_ATOMS: atom_id res chain seq x y z
N MET A 1 -11.57 -13.27 -29.34
CA MET A 1 -11.19 -13.27 -27.92
C MET A 1 -10.36 -12.03 -27.76
N ASP A 2 -11.01 -10.93 -27.40
CA ASP A 2 -10.33 -9.66 -27.17
C ASP A 2 -9.50 -9.83 -25.91
N ASN A 3 -8.18 -9.93 -26.10
CA ASN A 3 -7.25 -10.00 -25.00
C ASN A 3 -7.06 -8.56 -24.50
N ASP A 4 -8.07 -8.04 -23.80
CA ASP A 4 -8.04 -6.77 -23.07
C ASP A 4 -7.04 -6.91 -21.92
N THR A 5 -5.76 -6.96 -22.27
CA THR A 5 -4.69 -6.75 -21.30
C THR A 5 -4.76 -5.27 -20.95
N GLN A 6 -5.47 -4.93 -19.87
CA GLN A 6 -5.44 -3.57 -19.32
C GLN A 6 -3.97 -3.15 -19.19
N SER A 7 -3.64 -1.99 -19.75
CA SER A 7 -2.26 -1.51 -19.66
C SER A 7 -1.94 -1.25 -18.19
N TYR A 8 -0.69 -1.53 -17.82
CA TYR A 8 -0.19 -1.34 -16.47
C TYR A 8 -0.50 0.06 -15.90
N ASP A 9 -0.36 1.10 -16.73
CA ASP A 9 -0.65 2.49 -16.37
C ASP A 9 -2.14 2.73 -16.09
N GLU A 10 -3.05 2.07 -16.82
CA GLU A 10 -4.49 2.15 -16.57
C GLU A 10 -4.86 1.51 -15.23
N VAL A 11 -4.25 0.35 -14.91
CA VAL A 11 -4.43 -0.32 -13.62
C VAL A 11 -3.98 0.57 -12.47
N LEU A 12 -2.77 1.14 -12.57
CA LEU A 12 -2.23 2.07 -11.56
C LEU A 12 -3.14 3.29 -11.35
N GLN A 13 -3.53 3.98 -12.42
CA GLN A 13 -4.35 5.19 -12.33
C GLN A 13 -5.76 4.89 -11.79
N ARG A 14 -6.35 3.75 -12.17
CA ARG A 14 -7.66 3.32 -11.67
C ARG A 14 -7.57 2.96 -10.18
N ALA A 15 -6.57 2.20 -9.77
CA ALA A 15 -6.37 1.81 -8.37
C ALA A 15 -6.13 3.03 -7.47
N ARG A 16 -5.27 3.98 -7.89
CA ARG A 16 -5.01 5.20 -7.13
C ARG A 16 -6.27 6.03 -6.89
N ARG A 17 -7.07 6.28 -7.94
CA ARG A 17 -8.34 7.02 -7.79
C ARG A 17 -9.29 6.33 -6.82
N LEU A 18 -9.40 5.00 -6.89
CA LEU A 18 -10.23 4.25 -5.95
C LEU A 18 -9.73 4.39 -4.50
N ALA A 19 -8.42 4.37 -4.27
CA ALA A 19 -7.86 4.60 -2.93
C ALA A 19 -8.18 6.00 -2.41
N GLU A 20 -7.99 7.03 -3.22
CA GLU A 20 -8.31 8.43 -2.89
C GLU A 20 -9.81 8.61 -2.58
N GLU A 21 -10.70 7.94 -3.32
CA GLU A 21 -12.15 8.00 -3.10
C GLU A 21 -12.61 7.24 -1.84
N ARG A 22 -12.01 6.08 -1.57
CA ARG A 22 -12.47 5.15 -0.52
C ARG A 22 -11.78 5.37 0.82
N HIS A 23 -10.57 5.92 0.80
CA HIS A 23 -9.75 6.25 1.97
C HIS A 23 -9.19 7.67 1.87
N PRO A 24 -10.03 8.71 1.78
CA PRO A 24 -9.59 10.08 1.49
C PRO A 24 -8.70 10.70 2.59
N GLN A 25 -8.67 10.11 3.78
CA GLN A 25 -7.86 10.55 4.91
C GLN A 25 -6.48 9.87 4.97
N ALA A 26 -6.26 8.82 4.17
CA ALA A 26 -4.95 8.18 4.10
C ALA A 26 -3.95 9.10 3.39
N SER A 27 -2.66 8.92 3.70
CA SER A 27 -1.60 9.70 3.10
C SER A 27 -1.46 9.41 1.59
N THR A 28 -0.75 10.29 0.89
CA THR A 28 -0.38 10.05 -0.51
C THR A 28 0.46 8.78 -0.67
N GLN A 29 1.38 8.51 0.26
CA GLN A 29 2.22 7.31 0.27
C GLN A 29 1.37 6.05 0.40
N THR A 30 0.36 6.06 1.27
CA THR A 30 -0.55 4.93 1.44
C THR A 30 -1.41 4.70 0.18
N HIS A 31 -1.92 5.77 -0.46
CA HIS A 31 -2.65 5.65 -1.73
C HIS A 31 -1.76 5.09 -2.86
N VAL A 32 -0.50 5.50 -2.89
CA VAL A 32 0.50 5.02 -3.84
C VAL A 32 0.84 3.55 -3.59
N ALA A 33 1.07 3.17 -2.34
CA ALA A 33 1.34 1.79 -1.94
C ALA A 33 0.19 0.86 -2.36
N PHE A 34 -1.06 1.31 -2.18
CA PHE A 34 -2.24 0.59 -2.69
C PHE A 34 -2.18 0.40 -4.21
N ALA A 35 -1.98 1.49 -4.96
CA ALA A 35 -2.01 1.46 -6.41
C ALA A 35 -0.94 0.53 -6.99
N ASN A 36 0.29 0.66 -6.51
CA ASN A 36 1.41 -0.18 -6.92
C ASN A 36 1.18 -1.65 -6.56
N SER A 37 0.64 -1.93 -5.37
CA SER A 37 0.31 -3.29 -4.93
C SER A 37 -0.76 -3.94 -5.83
N VAL A 38 -1.84 -3.22 -6.15
CA VAL A 38 -2.87 -3.70 -7.08
C VAL A 38 -2.25 -3.97 -8.46
N ALA A 39 -1.45 -3.05 -9.00
CA ALA A 39 -0.81 -3.24 -10.29
C ALA A 39 0.12 -4.46 -10.30
N SER A 40 0.87 -4.67 -9.23
CA SER A 40 1.74 -5.84 -9.07
C SER A 40 0.94 -7.15 -9.02
N LEU A 41 -0.15 -7.22 -8.25
CA LEU A 41 -0.97 -8.43 -8.14
C LEU A 41 -1.73 -8.77 -9.43
N VAL A 42 -2.09 -7.76 -10.23
CA VAL A 42 -2.86 -7.94 -11.47
C VAL A 42 -1.97 -8.26 -12.66
N THR A 43 -0.81 -7.61 -12.75
CA THR A 43 0.05 -7.67 -13.96
C THR A 43 1.33 -8.47 -13.76
N GLY A 44 1.69 -8.80 -12.51
CA GLY A 44 2.98 -9.38 -12.15
C GLY A 44 4.17 -8.42 -12.31
N SER A 45 3.93 -7.15 -12.67
CA SER A 45 4.96 -6.13 -12.84
C SER A 45 5.02 -5.22 -11.61
N SER A 46 6.22 -4.98 -11.11
CA SER A 46 6.49 -4.08 -9.99
C SER A 46 6.93 -2.69 -10.48
N GLY A 47 6.69 -1.66 -9.67
CA GLY A 47 6.99 -0.27 -9.97
C GLY A 47 5.74 0.61 -9.80
N GLY A 48 5.80 1.84 -10.30
CA GLY A 48 4.63 2.71 -10.40
C GLY A 48 4.90 4.12 -9.87
N TYR A 49 4.03 4.59 -8.98
CA TYR A 49 4.24 5.87 -8.32
C TYR A 49 5.34 5.70 -7.26
N GLY A 50 6.49 6.33 -7.46
CA GLY A 50 7.61 6.23 -6.51
C GLY A 50 8.35 4.88 -6.56
N GLY A 51 9.19 4.66 -5.55
CA GLY A 51 9.81 3.39 -5.19
C GLY A 51 8.97 2.60 -4.17
N PRO A 52 9.46 1.42 -3.74
CA PRO A 52 8.72 0.55 -2.85
C PRO A 52 8.57 1.15 -1.45
N SER A 53 7.46 0.79 -0.81
CA SER A 53 7.14 0.98 0.60
C SER A 53 6.99 -0.36 1.33
N VAL A 54 7.13 -0.34 2.65
CA VAL A 54 6.90 -1.48 3.55
C VAL A 54 5.50 -2.08 3.37
N ARG A 55 4.50 -1.24 3.08
CA ARG A 55 3.13 -1.72 2.83
C ARG A 55 3.02 -2.50 1.53
N GLU A 56 3.69 -2.07 0.46
CA GLU A 56 3.74 -2.83 -0.80
C GLU A 56 4.44 -4.18 -0.63
N HIS A 57 5.56 -4.19 0.08
CA HIS A 57 6.30 -5.42 0.32
C HIS A 57 5.54 -6.38 1.23
N ALA A 58 4.87 -5.89 2.27
CA ALA A 58 3.97 -6.70 3.08
C ALA A 58 2.83 -7.30 2.24
N ALA A 59 2.20 -6.51 1.37
CA ALA A 59 1.16 -7.02 0.46
C ALA A 59 1.72 -8.08 -0.52
N SER A 60 2.91 -7.85 -1.07
CA SER A 60 3.60 -8.79 -1.95
C SER A 60 3.95 -10.10 -1.24
N GLN A 61 4.45 -10.06 -0.01
CA GLN A 61 4.75 -11.27 0.76
C GLN A 61 3.48 -12.05 1.13
N MET A 62 2.38 -11.37 1.45
CA MET A 62 1.13 -12.04 1.83
C MET A 62 0.35 -12.61 0.63
N HIS A 63 0.42 -11.95 -0.52
CA HIS A 63 -0.50 -12.20 -1.62
C HIS A 63 0.18 -12.44 -2.98
N GLY A 64 1.50 -12.26 -3.08
CA GLY A 64 2.27 -12.50 -4.30
C GLY A 64 2.20 -13.94 -4.81
N GLY A 65 2.54 -14.11 -6.10
CA GLY A 65 2.58 -15.44 -6.74
C GLY A 65 1.22 -16.01 -7.16
N ARG A 66 0.16 -15.19 -7.12
CA ARG A 66 -1.18 -15.52 -7.61
C ARG A 66 -1.58 -14.53 -8.71
N ASN A 67 -2.44 -14.98 -9.63
CA ASN A 67 -2.98 -14.13 -10.68
C ASN A 67 -4.35 -13.60 -10.23
N TYR A 68 -4.39 -12.36 -9.79
CA TYR A 68 -5.62 -11.69 -9.39
C TYR A 68 -6.22 -10.93 -10.57
N THR A 69 -7.54 -10.89 -10.65
CA THR A 69 -8.23 -9.85 -11.41
C THR A 69 -8.11 -8.50 -10.70
N PHE A 70 -8.36 -7.40 -11.42
CA PHE A 70 -8.34 -6.06 -10.83
C PHE A 70 -9.30 -5.96 -9.65
N GLU A 71 -10.53 -6.43 -9.84
CA GLU A 71 -11.59 -6.36 -8.83
C GLU A 71 -11.23 -7.17 -7.57
N GLU A 72 -10.67 -8.37 -7.72
CA GLU A 72 -10.24 -9.19 -6.58
C GLU A 72 -9.08 -8.54 -5.80
N ALA A 73 -8.07 -8.00 -6.51
CA ALA A 73 -6.96 -7.31 -5.86
C ALA A 73 -7.42 -6.05 -5.10
N VAL A 74 -8.35 -5.30 -5.68
CA VAL A 74 -8.94 -4.12 -5.07
C VAL A 74 -9.76 -4.48 -3.83
N GLU A 75 -10.64 -5.48 -3.91
CA GLU A 75 -11.44 -5.93 -2.77
C GLU A 75 -10.55 -6.39 -1.61
N LEU A 76 -9.47 -7.13 -1.94
CA LEU A 76 -8.51 -7.62 -0.96
C LEU A 76 -7.75 -6.50 -0.25
N LEU A 77 -7.26 -5.50 -1.01
CA LEU A 77 -6.33 -4.49 -0.49
C LEU A 77 -7.03 -3.22 0.02
N LEU A 78 -8.30 -2.98 -0.30
CA LEU A 78 -9.07 -1.82 0.18
C LEU A 78 -9.57 -1.95 1.62
N ASP A 79 -9.37 -3.09 2.29
CA ASP A 79 -9.84 -3.27 3.66
C ASP A 79 -9.21 -2.21 4.60
N PRO A 80 -10.01 -1.38 5.31
CA PRO A 80 -9.52 -0.41 6.28
C PRO A 80 -8.75 -1.03 7.46
N GLN A 81 -8.81 -2.35 7.64
CA GLN A 81 -8.02 -3.11 8.62
C GLN A 81 -7.00 -4.03 7.96
N GLY A 82 -6.88 -3.97 6.63
CA GLY A 82 -5.99 -4.80 5.83
C GLY A 82 -4.55 -4.31 5.81
N VAL A 83 -3.72 -4.99 5.01
CA VAL A 83 -2.27 -4.74 4.94
C VAL A 83 -1.93 -3.33 4.44
N ILE A 84 -2.73 -2.72 3.54
CA ILE A 84 -2.44 -1.38 3.03
C ILE A 84 -3.03 -0.27 3.89
N PHE A 85 -4.31 -0.31 4.25
CA PHE A 85 -4.96 0.81 4.97
C PHE A 85 -5.09 0.60 6.48
N GLY A 86 -4.81 -0.62 6.96
CA GLY A 86 -4.89 -0.96 8.36
C GLY A 86 -3.68 -0.54 9.18
N PRO A 87 -3.73 -0.82 10.50
CA PRO A 87 -2.61 -0.59 11.39
C PRO A 87 -1.36 -1.38 10.99
N ILE A 88 -0.19 -0.88 11.40
CA ILE A 88 1.09 -1.59 11.26
C ILE A 88 1.05 -2.91 12.05
N ALA A 89 0.87 -4.01 11.31
CA ALA A 89 0.95 -5.39 11.76
C ALA A 89 2.38 -5.96 11.72
N GLU A 90 2.56 -7.18 12.26
CA GLU A 90 3.86 -7.87 12.34
C GLU A 90 4.56 -8.04 10.99
N ILE A 91 3.80 -8.31 9.92
CA ILE A 91 4.38 -8.46 8.57
C ILE A 91 5.11 -7.19 8.11
N HIS A 92 4.59 -6.00 8.45
CA HIS A 92 5.25 -4.73 8.14
C HIS A 92 6.55 -4.57 8.92
N ARG A 93 6.59 -5.06 10.17
CA ARG A 93 7.81 -5.02 10.98
C ARG A 93 8.88 -5.92 10.39
N ILE A 94 8.51 -7.11 9.91
CA ILE A 94 9.41 -8.03 9.21
C ILE A 94 9.97 -7.38 7.94
N CYS A 95 9.11 -6.79 7.09
CA CYS A 95 9.57 -6.08 5.90
C CYS A 95 10.51 -4.92 6.26
N TRP A 96 10.15 -4.12 7.26
CA TRP A 96 10.97 -2.99 7.72
C TRP A 96 12.35 -3.39 8.27
N THR A 97 12.46 -4.53 8.96
CA THR A 97 13.76 -5.00 9.47
C THR A 97 14.68 -5.48 8.37
N ASP A 98 14.10 -6.06 7.32
CA ASP A 98 14.85 -6.75 6.26
C ASP A 98 15.12 -5.82 5.07
N GLU A 99 14.31 -4.78 4.87
CA GLU A 99 14.26 -3.98 3.65
C GLU A 99 14.23 -2.48 3.97
N HIS A 100 15.10 -1.73 3.29
CA HIS A 100 15.09 -0.26 3.33
C HIS A 100 14.28 0.28 2.15
N CYS A 101 12.99 0.49 2.37
CA CYS A 101 12.08 1.02 1.38
C CYS A 101 12.25 2.55 1.21
N PHE A 102 12.02 3.06 0.00
CA PHE A 102 12.31 4.45 -0.34
C PHE A 102 11.12 5.38 -0.06
N ASP A 103 9.89 4.90 -0.29
CA ASP A 103 8.65 5.68 -0.17
C ASP A 103 7.79 5.25 1.00
N ASP A 104 8.44 4.85 2.10
CA ASP A 104 7.73 4.60 3.36
C ASP A 104 7.00 5.84 3.83
N ASP A 105 5.77 5.63 4.31
CA ASP A 105 4.98 6.67 4.93
C ASP A 105 5.70 7.17 6.19
N PRO A 106 5.91 8.49 6.36
CA PRO A 106 6.49 9.04 7.58
C PRO A 106 5.79 8.58 8.87
N ASP A 107 4.47 8.40 8.86
CA ASP A 107 3.72 7.93 10.02
C ASP A 107 3.99 6.45 10.30
N ASP A 108 4.16 5.62 9.26
CA ASP A 108 4.56 4.22 9.41
C ASP A 108 5.97 4.11 10.00
N ILE A 109 6.91 4.94 9.50
CA ILE A 109 8.29 4.98 10.03
C ILE A 109 8.28 5.27 11.53
N ARG A 110 7.44 6.22 12.00
CA ARG A 110 7.34 6.54 13.44
C ARG A 110 6.87 5.34 14.27
N VAL A 111 5.87 4.61 13.78
CA VAL A 111 5.34 3.42 14.45
C VAL A 111 6.35 2.26 14.43
N LEU A 112 7.08 2.10 13.32
CA LEU A 112 8.05 1.03 13.10
C LEU A 112 9.36 1.25 13.86
N SER A 113 9.82 2.51 13.96
CA SER A 113 11.02 2.89 14.71
C SER A 113 10.82 2.89 16.24
N GLY A 114 9.56 2.81 16.70
CA GLY A 114 9.22 2.91 18.11
C GLY A 114 9.32 4.33 18.66
N GLU A 115 9.37 5.35 17.80
CA GLU A 115 9.29 6.74 18.22
C GLU A 115 7.91 7.05 18.81
N SER A 116 7.85 7.17 20.14
CA SER A 116 6.67 7.70 20.82
C SER A 116 6.44 9.16 20.45
N TRP A 117 5.20 9.52 20.08
CA TRP A 117 4.80 10.90 19.85
C TRP A 117 5.13 11.76 21.08
N SER A 118 6.03 12.74 20.94
CA SER A 118 6.36 13.71 21.99
C SER A 118 5.48 14.96 21.94
N GLY A 119 4.37 14.91 21.20
CA GLY A 119 3.44 16.04 21.14
C GLY A 119 2.83 16.27 22.52
N ASN A 120 2.90 17.51 22.98
CA ASN A 120 2.30 17.90 24.24
C ASN A 120 0.79 17.62 24.18
N VAL A 121 0.26 16.95 25.19
CA VAL A 121 -1.19 16.74 25.43
C VAL A 121 -1.91 18.08 25.71
N ALA A 122 -1.26 19.22 25.52
CA ALA A 122 -1.77 20.55 25.82
C ALA A 122 -2.54 21.21 24.67
N ASP A 123 -2.49 20.67 23.45
CA ASP A 123 -3.15 21.26 22.27
C ASP A 123 -4.53 20.66 21.95
N LEU A 124 -5.14 19.92 22.89
CA LEU A 124 -6.51 19.41 22.79
C LEU A 124 -7.45 20.04 23.84
N ASN A 125 -7.41 21.38 23.97
CA ASN A 125 -8.46 22.15 24.65
C ASN A 125 -9.14 23.12 23.70
#